data_AF-A0A1L8ZBD6-F1
#
_entry.id   AF-A0A1L8ZBD6-F1
#
_cell.length_a   1.000
_cell.length_b   1.000
_cell.length_c   1.000
_cell.angle_alpha   90.00
_cell.angle_beta   90.00
_cell.angle_gamma   90.00
#
_symmetry.space_group_name_H-M   'P 1'
#
loop_
_entity.id
_entity.type
_entity.pdbx_description
1 polymer ?
#
loop_
_entity_poly.entity_id
_entity_poly.type
_entity_poly.pdbx_seq_one_letter_code
_entity_poly.pdbx_strand_id
1 'polypeptide(L)'
;SKEVTKQSLKTQVLDEITFAMLMVRLGYAKSCVCGAISTSAKVLSNALRIMPKLEGVKIISSFMIMDTLSIARNVDICFGHKGILFFADCSVVVNPDSLELAEIALQSAKSFKDILNAKPKVALLSFSTKGSSSAQETEKVKNALNIVKNKDSDLLIDGELQLDSAIIKDVAEKKCRESLVAGSANVLIFPNLDAGNIGYKLVERFAFAKAYGPFLQGFSKPISDLSRGCSVDEIVFASALMISS
;
A
#
# COMPACT_ATOMS: atom_id res chain seq x y z
N SER A 1 -24.31 -18.85 4.72
CA SER A 1 -24.28 -18.02 5.94
C SER A 1 -24.51 -18.94 7.13
N LYS A 2 -23.54 -19.08 8.06
CA LYS A 2 -23.83 -19.73 9.34
C LYS A 2 -24.71 -18.77 10.14
N GLU A 3 -25.86 -19.21 10.63
CA GLU A 3 -26.70 -18.41 11.53
C GLU A 3 -25.86 -18.03 12.75
N VAL A 4 -25.62 -16.73 12.91
CA VAL A 4 -24.91 -16.21 14.08
C VAL A 4 -25.95 -15.89 15.13
N THR A 5 -25.92 -16.60 16.26
CA THR A 5 -26.86 -16.36 17.35
C THR A 5 -26.55 -15.03 18.05
N LYS A 6 -27.57 -14.36 18.60
CA LYS A 6 -27.40 -13.12 19.39
C LYS A 6 -26.40 -13.29 20.54
N GLN A 7 -26.34 -14.48 21.13
CA GLN A 7 -25.37 -14.81 22.18
C GLN A 7 -23.94 -14.88 21.65
N SER A 8 -23.74 -15.51 20.48
CA SER A 8 -22.42 -15.55 19.82
C SER A 8 -21.93 -14.14 19.45
N LEU A 9 -22.82 -13.26 18.99
CA LEU A 9 -22.48 -11.86 18.72
C LEU A 9 -22.06 -11.12 19.99
N LYS A 10 -22.76 -11.31 21.12
CA LYS A 10 -22.36 -10.69 22.40
C LYS A 10 -20.95 -11.09 22.80
N THR A 11 -20.58 -12.37 22.66
CA THR A 11 -19.22 -12.82 22.95
C THR A 11 -18.20 -12.25 21.96
N GLN A 12 -18.54 -12.18 20.68
CA GLN A 12 -17.62 -11.62 19.66
C GLN A 12 -17.36 -10.13 19.86
N VAL A 13 -18.34 -9.35 20.33
CA VAL A 13 -18.15 -7.92 20.63
C VAL A 13 -17.15 -7.72 21.78
N LEU A 14 -16.92 -8.72 22.64
CA LEU A 14 -15.93 -8.65 23.71
C LEU A 14 -14.49 -8.94 23.23
N ASP A 15 -14.30 -9.39 21.99
CA ASP A 15 -12.96 -9.45 21.38
C ASP A 15 -12.41 -8.04 21.19
N GLU A 16 -11.19 -7.79 21.67
CA GLU A 16 -10.56 -6.46 21.71
C GLU A 16 -10.51 -5.76 20.35
N ILE A 17 -10.20 -6.50 19.28
CA ILE A 17 -10.11 -5.96 17.91
C ILE A 17 -11.50 -5.63 17.40
N THR A 18 -12.45 -6.54 17.62
CA THR A 18 -13.86 -6.33 17.25
C THR A 18 -14.42 -5.10 17.94
N PHE A 19 -14.19 -4.95 19.25
CA PHE A 19 -14.64 -3.81 20.02
C PHE A 19 -14.01 -2.50 19.54
N ALA A 20 -12.69 -2.47 19.36
CA ALA A 20 -11.97 -1.29 18.88
C ALA A 20 -12.47 -0.84 17.49
N MET A 21 -12.67 -1.77 16.55
CA MET A 21 -13.20 -1.45 15.23
C MET A 21 -14.65 -0.96 15.28
N LEU A 22 -15.48 -1.49 16.20
CA LEU A 22 -16.83 -0.97 16.42
C LEU A 22 -16.81 0.46 16.97
N MET A 23 -15.88 0.78 17.88
CA MET A 23 -15.70 2.15 18.36
C MET A 23 -15.37 3.11 17.20
N VAL A 24 -14.50 2.69 16.28
CA VAL A 24 -14.18 3.50 15.09
C VAL A 24 -15.38 3.62 14.15
N ARG A 25 -16.06 2.52 13.85
CA ARG A 25 -17.26 2.51 12.98
C ARG A 25 -18.34 3.45 13.53
N LEU A 26 -18.57 3.43 14.84
CA LEU A 26 -19.61 4.22 15.51
C LEU A 26 -19.18 5.65 15.84
N GLY A 27 -17.94 6.04 15.55
CA GLY A 27 -17.44 7.39 15.74
C GLY A 27 -16.96 7.72 17.17
N TYR A 28 -16.82 6.72 18.04
CA TYR A 28 -16.23 6.88 19.37
C TYR A 28 -14.69 6.97 19.33
N ALA A 29 -14.07 6.50 18.25
CA ALA A 29 -12.64 6.62 17.98
C ALA A 29 -12.39 7.04 16.52
N LYS A 30 -11.28 7.72 16.25
CA LYS A 30 -10.93 8.18 14.89
C LYS A 30 -10.33 7.06 14.02
N SER A 31 -9.50 6.21 14.62
CA SER A 31 -8.74 5.18 13.93
C SER A 31 -8.50 3.96 14.83
N CYS A 32 -8.08 2.84 14.23
CA CYS A 32 -7.71 1.62 14.93
C CYS A 32 -6.32 1.15 14.46
N VAL A 33 -5.36 1.12 15.38
CA VAL A 33 -4.04 0.50 15.19
C VAL A 33 -4.04 -0.83 15.94
N CYS A 34 -3.80 -1.93 15.22
CA CYS A 34 -3.83 -3.29 15.76
C CYS A 34 -2.72 -4.14 15.12
N GLY A 35 -2.64 -5.44 15.45
CA GLY A 35 -1.71 -6.39 14.80
C GLY A 35 -0.42 -6.70 15.55
N ALA A 36 0.02 -5.84 16.48
CA ALA A 36 1.27 -6.05 17.24
C ALA A 36 1.35 -7.40 17.98
N ILE A 37 0.23 -7.92 18.47
CA ILE A 37 0.14 -9.24 19.13
C ILE A 37 -0.93 -10.17 18.49
N SER A 38 -1.48 -9.78 17.35
CA SER A 38 -2.55 -10.51 16.66
C SER A 38 -2.13 -10.90 15.25
N THR A 39 -2.82 -11.88 14.65
CA THR A 39 -2.54 -12.26 13.27
C THR A 39 -3.19 -11.28 12.29
N SER A 40 -2.51 -10.98 11.19
CA SER A 40 -3.09 -10.20 10.09
C SER A 40 -4.42 -10.77 9.60
N ALA A 41 -4.54 -12.10 9.53
CA ALA A 41 -5.80 -12.76 9.19
C ALA A 41 -6.95 -12.39 10.15
N LYS A 42 -6.70 -12.32 11.46
CA LYS A 42 -7.69 -11.91 12.46
C LYS A 42 -8.07 -10.43 12.29
N VAL A 43 -7.08 -9.56 12.08
CA VAL A 43 -7.31 -8.11 11.88
C VAL A 43 -8.11 -7.87 10.60
N LEU A 44 -7.66 -8.40 9.46
CA LEU A 44 -8.30 -8.22 8.16
C LEU A 44 -9.72 -8.80 8.13
N SER A 45 -9.93 -9.99 8.69
CA SER A 45 -11.27 -10.60 8.75
C SER A 45 -12.26 -9.73 9.53
N ASN A 46 -11.82 -9.14 10.65
CA ASN A 46 -12.65 -8.22 11.42
C ASN A 46 -12.87 -6.90 10.69
N ALA A 47 -11.83 -6.31 10.08
CA ALA A 47 -11.94 -5.07 9.32
C ALA A 47 -12.95 -5.22 8.17
N LEU A 48 -12.84 -6.28 7.37
CA LEU A 48 -13.77 -6.54 6.26
C LEU A 48 -15.23 -6.73 6.71
N ARG A 49 -15.44 -7.30 7.90
CA ARG A 49 -16.78 -7.53 8.45
C ARG A 49 -17.38 -6.27 9.08
N ILE A 50 -16.56 -5.48 9.76
CA ILE A 50 -17.01 -4.39 10.62
C ILE A 50 -16.91 -3.05 9.92
N MET A 51 -15.99 -2.84 8.99
CA MET A 51 -15.68 -1.49 8.51
C MET A 51 -16.30 -1.27 7.12
N PRO A 52 -17.05 -0.17 6.93
CA PRO A 52 -17.62 0.13 5.62
C PRO A 52 -16.50 0.45 4.64
N LYS A 53 -16.59 -0.10 3.43
CA LYS A 53 -15.77 0.33 2.29
C LYS A 53 -16.17 1.74 1.86
N LEU A 54 -15.26 2.48 1.24
CA LEU A 54 -15.61 3.69 0.50
C LEU A 54 -16.52 3.36 -0.68
N GLU A 55 -17.36 4.31 -1.08
CA GLU A 55 -18.22 4.15 -2.24
C GLU A 55 -17.38 3.89 -3.51
N GLY A 56 -17.83 2.96 -4.35
CA GLY A 56 -17.11 2.56 -5.56
C GLY A 56 -15.88 1.69 -5.36
N VAL A 57 -15.41 1.48 -4.13
CA VAL A 57 -14.29 0.59 -3.81
C VAL A 57 -14.74 -0.87 -3.78
N LYS A 58 -14.11 -1.70 -4.62
CA LYS A 58 -14.39 -3.14 -4.71
C LYS A 58 -13.46 -3.93 -3.82
N ILE A 59 -12.19 -3.56 -3.75
CA ILE A 59 -11.17 -4.27 -2.98
C ILE A 59 -10.57 -3.40 -1.88
N ILE A 60 -10.15 -4.06 -0.81
CA ILE A 60 -9.29 -3.45 0.21
C ILE A 60 -7.87 -3.86 -0.12
N SER A 61 -6.96 -2.90 -0.03
CA SER A 61 -5.53 -3.16 -0.18
C SER A 61 -4.76 -2.51 0.95
N SER A 62 -3.44 -2.61 0.93
CA SER A 62 -2.58 -1.92 1.89
C SER A 62 -1.44 -1.17 1.23
N PHE A 63 -0.83 -0.28 1.99
CA PHE A 63 0.47 0.26 1.66
C PHE A 63 1.38 0.32 2.89
N MET A 64 2.68 0.25 2.64
CA MET A 64 3.75 0.58 3.59
C MET A 64 4.31 1.96 3.23
N ILE A 65 4.64 2.75 4.25
CA ILE A 65 5.47 3.95 4.08
C ILE A 65 6.92 3.54 4.33
N MET A 66 7.76 3.72 3.32
CA MET A 66 9.18 3.42 3.38
C MET A 66 9.97 4.72 3.48
N ASP A 67 10.59 4.94 4.63
CA ASP A 67 11.53 6.04 4.86
C ASP A 67 12.95 5.58 4.56
N THR A 68 13.48 6.10 3.46
CA THR A 68 14.82 5.80 2.93
C THR A 68 15.87 6.82 3.36
N LEU A 69 15.51 7.87 4.11
CA LEU A 69 16.49 8.84 4.63
C LEU A 69 17.41 8.22 5.69
N SER A 70 16.96 7.19 6.41
CA SER A 70 17.82 6.48 7.36
C SER A 70 19.02 5.80 6.69
N ILE A 71 18.88 5.45 5.41
CA ILE A 71 19.91 4.88 4.54
C ILE A 71 20.93 5.97 4.12
N ALA A 72 20.45 7.21 3.97
CA ALA A 72 21.20 8.33 3.41
C ALA A 72 22.24 8.96 4.34
N ARG A 73 22.51 8.38 5.52
CA ARG A 73 23.57 8.88 6.43
C ARG A 73 24.97 8.89 5.79
N ASN A 74 25.16 8.21 4.64
CA ASN A 74 26.41 8.21 3.87
C ASN A 74 26.22 8.39 2.34
N VAL A 75 25.04 8.77 1.84
CA VAL A 75 24.77 8.81 0.39
C VAL A 75 23.89 10.00 0.00
N ASP A 76 24.29 10.79 -0.99
CA ASP A 76 23.53 11.89 -1.61
C ASP A 76 22.30 11.40 -2.42
N ILE A 77 21.72 10.25 -2.08
CA ILE A 77 20.64 9.61 -2.83
C ILE A 77 19.38 9.60 -1.97
N CYS A 78 18.35 10.27 -2.49
CA CYS A 78 17.04 10.38 -1.87
C CYS A 78 16.01 9.80 -2.85
N PHE A 79 15.41 8.66 -2.51
CA PHE A 79 14.38 8.05 -3.36
C PHE A 79 12.98 8.55 -3.00
N GLY A 80 12.07 8.56 -3.98
CA GLY A 80 10.69 9.00 -3.79
C GLY A 80 10.55 10.49 -3.50
N HIS A 81 9.61 10.86 -2.62
CA HIS A 81 9.38 12.25 -2.23
C HIS A 81 10.06 12.55 -0.89
N LYS A 82 11.17 13.30 -0.91
CA LYS A 82 11.96 13.61 0.30
C LYS A 82 12.34 12.35 1.10
N GLY A 83 12.65 11.27 0.39
CA GLY A 83 13.08 10.00 0.98
C GLY A 83 11.93 9.06 1.31
N ILE A 84 10.68 9.47 1.06
CA ILE A 84 9.49 8.65 1.33
C ILE A 84 8.99 7.99 0.04
N LEU A 85 8.79 6.68 0.13
CA LEU A 85 8.13 5.86 -0.89
C LEU A 85 6.90 5.18 -0.30
N PHE A 86 5.85 5.01 -1.10
CA PHE A 86 4.73 4.12 -0.76
C PHE A 86 4.89 2.79 -1.51
N PHE A 87 4.83 1.68 -0.80
CA PHE A 87 4.89 0.33 -1.37
C PHE A 87 3.51 -0.32 -1.22
N ALA A 88 2.88 -0.76 -2.32
CA ALA A 88 1.53 -1.32 -2.28
C ALA A 88 1.32 -2.39 -3.37
N ASP A 89 0.50 -3.43 -3.22
CA ASP A 89 0.03 -3.97 -1.95
C ASP A 89 1.15 -4.78 -1.28
N CYS A 90 1.15 -4.84 0.05
CA CYS A 90 2.16 -5.53 0.84
C CYS A 90 1.59 -6.48 1.90
N SER A 91 0.27 -6.54 2.09
CA SER A 91 -0.34 -7.40 3.12
C SER A 91 -1.72 -7.98 2.82
N VAL A 92 -2.46 -7.53 1.80
CA VAL A 92 -3.87 -7.91 1.63
C VAL A 92 -4.13 -8.77 0.38
N VAL A 93 -3.92 -8.22 -0.82
CA VAL A 93 -4.32 -8.86 -2.07
C VAL A 93 -3.19 -9.75 -2.60
N VAL A 94 -3.37 -11.07 -2.50
CA VAL A 94 -2.33 -12.07 -2.80
C VAL A 94 -1.88 -12.01 -4.26
N ASN A 95 -2.83 -12.15 -5.20
CA ASN A 95 -2.56 -12.22 -6.63
C ASN A 95 -3.59 -11.35 -7.36
N PRO A 96 -3.42 -10.00 -7.35
CA PRO A 96 -4.36 -9.10 -7.98
C PRO A 96 -4.43 -9.39 -9.48
N ASP A 97 -5.64 -9.33 -10.04
CA ASP A 97 -5.85 -9.23 -11.48
C ASP A 97 -5.56 -7.79 -11.99
N SER A 98 -5.82 -7.52 -13.28
CA SER A 98 -5.55 -6.18 -13.86
C SER A 98 -6.46 -5.08 -13.29
N LEU A 99 -7.71 -5.39 -12.97
CA LEU A 99 -8.68 -4.43 -12.40
C LEU A 99 -8.34 -4.13 -10.95
N GLU A 100 -8.00 -5.18 -10.19
CA GLU A 100 -7.56 -5.07 -8.80
C GLU A 100 -6.24 -4.30 -8.70
N LEU A 101 -5.26 -4.60 -9.57
CA LEU A 101 -3.99 -3.88 -9.59
C LEU A 101 -4.17 -2.39 -9.93
N ALA A 102 -5.07 -2.07 -10.87
CA ALA A 102 -5.46 -0.70 -11.18
C ALA A 102 -6.12 0.01 -9.98
N GLU A 103 -6.96 -0.71 -9.23
CA GLU A 103 -7.62 -0.17 -8.04
C GLU A 103 -6.62 0.07 -6.90
N ILE A 104 -5.67 -0.84 -6.68
CA ILE A 104 -4.55 -0.65 -5.74
C ILE A 104 -3.75 0.60 -6.11
N ALA A 105 -3.45 0.80 -7.39
CA ALA A 105 -2.72 1.98 -7.86
C ALA A 105 -3.46 3.29 -7.57
N LEU A 106 -4.76 3.34 -7.87
CA LEU A 106 -5.61 4.51 -7.61
C LEU A 106 -5.75 4.81 -6.10
N GLN A 107 -5.99 3.77 -5.29
CA GLN A 107 -6.07 3.90 -3.83
C GLN A 107 -4.75 4.43 -3.26
N SER A 108 -3.62 3.86 -3.69
CA SER A 108 -2.29 4.25 -3.20
C SER A 108 -1.90 5.66 -3.63
N ALA A 109 -2.24 6.06 -4.85
CA ALA A 109 -2.03 7.42 -5.34
C ALA A 109 -2.81 8.45 -4.51
N LYS A 110 -4.08 8.14 -4.21
CA LYS A 110 -4.93 8.97 -3.34
C LYS A 110 -4.35 9.05 -1.93
N SER A 111 -4.03 7.91 -1.32
CA SER A 111 -3.43 7.84 0.01
C SER A 111 -2.14 8.67 0.09
N PHE A 112 -1.25 8.55 -0.91
CA PHE A 112 -0.01 9.33 -0.99
C PHE A 112 -0.29 10.84 -1.04
N LYS A 113 -1.21 11.25 -1.91
CA LYS A 113 -1.60 12.67 -2.05
C LYS A 113 -2.18 13.22 -0.75
N ASP A 114 -3.12 12.50 -0.13
CA ASP A 114 -3.81 12.96 1.07
C ASP A 114 -2.87 13.05 2.28
N ILE A 115 -1.94 12.08 2.42
CA ILE A 115 -1.03 12.01 3.56
C ILE A 115 0.15 12.99 3.43
N LEU A 116 0.77 13.07 2.25
CA LEU A 116 1.98 13.87 2.06
C LEU A 116 1.73 15.23 1.42
N ASN A 117 0.49 15.51 0.99
CA ASN A 117 0.12 16.70 0.23
C ASN A 117 1.07 16.92 -0.98
N ALA A 118 1.42 15.83 -1.66
CA ALA A 118 2.41 15.79 -2.74
C ALA A 118 1.86 15.05 -3.96
N LYS A 119 2.37 15.38 -5.15
CA LYS A 119 1.91 14.75 -6.39
C LYS A 119 2.39 13.29 -6.46
N PRO A 120 1.48 12.30 -6.56
CA PRO A 120 1.89 10.90 -6.74
C PRO A 120 2.45 10.69 -8.15
N LYS A 121 3.54 9.93 -8.22
CA LYS A 121 4.19 9.40 -9.42
C LYS A 121 4.24 7.89 -9.25
N VAL A 122 3.25 7.23 -9.85
CA VAL A 122 2.92 5.83 -9.60
C VAL A 122 3.60 4.93 -10.64
N ALA A 123 4.46 4.03 -10.19
CA ALA A 123 5.06 3.00 -11.04
C ALA A 123 4.37 1.66 -10.81
N LEU A 124 3.77 1.09 -11.87
CA LEU A 124 3.34 -0.30 -11.86
C LEU A 124 4.54 -1.21 -12.16
N LEU A 125 5.00 -1.92 -11.14
CA LEU A 125 6.23 -2.71 -11.20
C LEU A 125 6.05 -4.04 -11.94
N SER A 126 7.11 -4.44 -12.64
CA SER A 126 7.25 -5.72 -13.31
C SER A 126 8.72 -6.10 -13.43
N PHE A 127 9.00 -7.34 -13.84
CA PHE A 127 10.33 -7.72 -14.31
C PHE A 127 10.62 -7.19 -15.73
N SER A 128 9.60 -6.71 -16.45
CA SER A 128 9.72 -6.05 -17.76
C SER A 128 9.71 -4.52 -17.63
N THR A 129 10.35 -3.86 -18.59
CA THR A 129 10.23 -2.42 -18.81
C THR A 129 9.79 -2.20 -20.25
N LYS A 130 8.59 -1.62 -20.46
CA LYS A 130 8.10 -1.21 -21.80
C LYS A 130 8.21 -2.30 -22.88
N GLY A 131 7.83 -3.53 -22.55
CA GLY A 131 7.85 -4.66 -23.48
C GLY A 131 9.21 -5.33 -23.64
N SER A 132 10.19 -5.07 -22.78
CA SER A 132 11.47 -5.80 -22.78
C SER A 132 11.30 -7.31 -22.55
N SER A 133 10.16 -7.74 -22.03
CA SER A 133 9.75 -9.14 -21.98
C SER A 133 8.24 -9.25 -22.24
N SER A 134 7.82 -10.42 -22.74
CA SER A 134 6.42 -10.72 -23.02
C SER A 134 6.00 -11.95 -22.21
N ALA A 135 5.10 -11.76 -21.25
CA ALA A 135 4.51 -12.81 -20.44
C ALA A 135 3.10 -12.43 -19.98
N GLN A 136 2.33 -13.37 -19.45
CA GLN A 136 1.00 -13.10 -18.91
C GLN A 136 1.06 -12.06 -17.77
N GLU A 137 2.11 -12.11 -16.96
CA GLU A 137 2.38 -11.20 -15.86
C GLU A 137 2.63 -9.77 -16.35
N THR A 138 3.31 -9.60 -17.50
CA THR A 138 3.56 -8.27 -18.08
C THR A 138 2.29 -7.71 -18.69
N GLU A 139 1.48 -8.54 -19.36
CA GLU A 139 0.20 -8.12 -19.93
C GLU A 139 -0.81 -7.69 -18.85
N LYS A 140 -0.83 -8.40 -17.71
CA LYS A 140 -1.61 -7.97 -16.54
C LYS A 140 -1.29 -6.52 -16.13
N VAL A 141 0.00 -6.18 -16.05
CA VAL A 141 0.44 -4.84 -15.62
C VAL A 141 0.10 -3.79 -16.68
N LYS A 142 0.27 -4.09 -17.96
CA LYS A 142 -0.13 -3.20 -19.07
C LYS A 142 -1.64 -2.94 -19.09
N ASN A 143 -2.44 -3.99 -18.89
CA ASN A 143 -3.89 -3.87 -18.81
C ASN A 143 -4.30 -3.00 -17.62
N ALA A 144 -3.68 -3.19 -16.44
CA ALA A 144 -3.89 -2.33 -15.29
C ALA A 144 -3.58 -0.86 -15.60
N LEU A 145 -2.47 -0.57 -16.28
CA LEU A 145 -2.11 0.78 -16.71
C LEU A 145 -3.20 1.42 -17.57
N ASN A 146 -3.70 0.70 -18.57
CA ASN A 146 -4.76 1.17 -19.46
C ASN A 146 -6.05 1.45 -18.69
N ILE A 147 -6.43 0.57 -17.75
CA ILE A 147 -7.59 0.75 -16.89
C ILE A 147 -7.46 2.04 -16.07
N VAL A 148 -6.29 2.31 -15.48
CA VAL A 148 -6.07 3.53 -14.69
C VAL A 148 -6.15 4.77 -15.58
N LYS A 149 -5.44 4.79 -16.72
CA LYS A 149 -5.44 5.94 -17.65
C LYS A 149 -6.84 6.28 -18.19
N ASN A 150 -7.69 5.28 -18.38
CA ASN A 150 -9.08 5.48 -18.79
C ASN A 150 -9.96 6.06 -17.68
N LYS A 151 -9.63 5.80 -16.40
CA LYS A 151 -10.38 6.31 -15.24
C LYS A 151 -9.88 7.67 -14.75
N ASP A 152 -8.58 7.89 -14.83
CA ASP A 152 -7.90 9.11 -14.39
C ASP A 152 -6.71 9.37 -15.31
N SER A 153 -6.94 10.20 -16.33
CA SER A 153 -5.92 10.56 -17.33
C SER A 153 -4.86 11.52 -16.81
N ASP A 154 -5.13 12.19 -15.69
CA ASP A 154 -4.26 13.23 -15.12
C ASP A 154 -3.27 12.66 -14.10
N LEU A 155 -3.55 11.46 -13.58
CA LEU A 155 -2.65 10.75 -12.70
C LEU A 155 -1.33 10.45 -13.41
N LEU A 156 -0.21 10.87 -12.82
CA LEU A 156 1.12 10.47 -13.27
C LEU A 156 1.35 9.01 -12.89
N ILE A 157 0.97 8.11 -13.80
CA ILE A 157 1.17 6.68 -13.69
C ILE A 157 1.90 6.14 -14.91
N ASP A 158 2.82 5.22 -14.70
CA ASP A 158 3.47 4.51 -15.78
C ASP A 158 3.77 3.05 -15.45
N GLY A 159 3.90 2.26 -16.51
CA GLY A 159 4.06 0.81 -16.42
C GLY A 159 4.20 0.18 -17.81
N GLU A 160 4.48 -1.12 -17.88
CA GLU A 160 5.13 -1.88 -16.82
C GLU A 160 6.62 -1.45 -16.71
N LEU A 161 7.15 -1.35 -15.49
CA LEU A 161 8.51 -0.87 -15.23
C LEU A 161 9.27 -1.81 -14.29
N GLN A 162 10.54 -2.08 -14.60
CA GLN A 162 11.47 -2.59 -13.60
C GLN A 162 11.75 -1.53 -12.53
N LEU A 163 12.14 -1.99 -11.33
CA LEU A 163 12.41 -1.10 -10.20
C LEU A 163 13.49 -0.05 -10.52
N ASP A 164 14.59 -0.48 -11.15
CA ASP A 164 15.69 0.41 -11.56
C ASP A 164 15.18 1.55 -12.46
N SER A 165 14.31 1.22 -13.41
CA SER A 165 13.68 2.16 -14.35
C SER A 165 12.68 3.07 -13.64
N ALA A 166 12.01 2.59 -12.59
CA ALA A 166 11.07 3.40 -11.83
C ALA A 166 11.75 4.48 -10.96
N ILE A 167 12.94 4.19 -10.39
CA ILE A 167 13.55 5.05 -9.36
C ILE A 167 14.91 5.66 -9.71
N ILE A 168 15.63 5.15 -10.72
CA ILE A 168 16.94 5.65 -11.12
C ILE A 168 16.83 6.45 -12.42
N LYS A 169 17.08 7.76 -12.34
CA LYS A 169 16.98 8.69 -13.48
C LYS A 169 17.80 8.24 -14.68
N ASP A 170 19.08 7.90 -14.50
CA ASP A 170 19.97 7.51 -15.60
C ASP A 170 19.54 6.22 -16.30
N VAL A 171 18.86 5.32 -15.58
CA VAL A 171 18.30 4.09 -16.17
C VAL A 171 17.03 4.42 -16.95
N ALA A 172 16.17 5.27 -16.40
CA ALA A 172 14.96 5.74 -17.06
C ALA A 172 15.28 6.51 -18.35
N GLU A 173 16.32 7.34 -18.38
CA GLU A 173 16.76 8.04 -19.59
C GLU A 173 17.27 7.09 -20.68
N LYS A 174 17.66 5.86 -20.34
CA LYS A 174 18.06 4.84 -21.32
C LYS A 174 16.86 4.01 -21.80
N LYS A 175 15.95 3.64 -20.90
CA LYS A 175 14.86 2.68 -21.17
C LYS A 175 13.50 3.32 -21.44
N CYS A 176 13.23 4.53 -20.94
CA CYS A 176 11.89 5.13 -20.83
C CYS A 176 11.89 6.67 -20.91
N ARG A 177 12.58 7.29 -21.89
CA ARG A 177 12.79 8.75 -21.98
C ARG A 177 11.52 9.60 -21.91
N GLU A 178 10.42 9.10 -22.45
CA GLU A 178 9.16 9.85 -22.55
C GLU A 178 8.31 9.76 -21.26
N SER A 179 8.72 8.96 -20.27
CA SER A 179 7.95 8.76 -19.06
C SER A 179 8.10 9.94 -18.09
N LEU A 180 6.97 10.48 -17.63
CA LEU A 180 6.93 11.49 -16.56
C LEU A 180 7.07 10.88 -15.15
N VAL A 181 7.14 9.54 -15.05
CA VAL A 181 7.21 8.79 -13.80
C VAL A 181 8.56 8.10 -13.64
N ALA A 182 9.04 7.42 -14.69
CA ALA A 182 10.29 6.64 -14.64
C ALA A 182 11.46 7.50 -14.13
N GLY A 183 12.31 6.91 -13.30
CA GLY A 183 13.43 7.57 -12.64
C GLY A 183 13.07 8.52 -11.51
N SER A 184 11.77 8.67 -11.19
CA SER A 184 11.30 9.59 -10.14
C SER A 184 10.03 9.12 -9.44
N ALA A 185 9.70 7.83 -9.53
CA ALA A 185 8.51 7.27 -8.89
C ALA A 185 8.58 7.42 -7.37
N ASN A 186 7.42 7.70 -6.76
CA ASN A 186 7.27 7.82 -5.31
C ASN A 186 6.17 6.91 -4.73
N VAL A 187 5.38 6.27 -5.61
CA VAL A 187 4.43 5.20 -5.27
C VAL A 187 4.76 3.99 -6.13
N LEU A 188 5.06 2.85 -5.50
CA LEU A 188 5.46 1.61 -6.16
C LEU A 188 4.36 0.57 -5.98
N ILE A 189 3.79 0.12 -7.09
CA ILE A 189 2.73 -0.87 -7.12
C ILE A 189 3.30 -2.23 -7.52
N PHE A 190 3.32 -3.18 -6.59
CA PHE A 190 3.83 -4.52 -6.78
C PHE A 190 2.81 -5.40 -7.50
N PRO A 191 3.27 -6.31 -8.38
CA PRO A 191 2.37 -7.13 -9.20
C PRO A 191 1.65 -8.22 -8.41
N ASN A 192 2.15 -8.60 -7.23
CA ASN A 192 1.55 -9.56 -6.31
C ASN A 192 2.12 -9.38 -4.89
N LEU A 193 1.52 -10.09 -3.93
CA LEU A 193 1.87 -9.97 -2.52
C LEU A 193 3.26 -10.52 -2.20
N ASP A 194 3.73 -11.57 -2.90
CA ASP A 194 5.09 -12.06 -2.70
C ASP A 194 6.12 -10.95 -3.02
N ALA A 195 5.97 -10.31 -4.18
CA ALA A 195 6.84 -9.21 -4.58
C ALA A 195 6.76 -8.02 -3.61
N GLY A 196 5.56 -7.64 -3.16
CA GLY A 196 5.36 -6.55 -2.21
C GLY A 196 5.94 -6.85 -0.83
N ASN A 197 5.58 -8.00 -0.26
CA ASN A 197 5.98 -8.40 1.10
C ASN A 197 7.49 -8.66 1.20
N ILE A 198 8.05 -9.41 0.24
CA ILE A 198 9.50 -9.63 0.17
C ILE A 198 10.20 -8.29 -0.09
N GLY A 199 9.69 -7.49 -1.03
CA GLY A 199 10.28 -6.22 -1.43
C GLY A 199 10.46 -5.24 -0.28
N TYR A 200 9.40 -4.94 0.49
CA TYR A 200 9.54 -3.98 1.60
C TYR A 200 10.45 -4.53 2.71
N LYS A 201 10.42 -5.85 2.97
CA LYS A 201 11.28 -6.48 3.99
C LYS A 201 12.75 -6.48 3.60
N LEU A 202 13.07 -6.71 2.34
CA LEU A 202 14.47 -6.60 1.86
C LEU A 202 14.99 -5.17 2.07
N VAL A 203 14.18 -4.16 1.75
CA VAL A 203 14.56 -2.75 1.92
C VAL A 203 14.69 -2.39 3.41
N GLU A 204 13.75 -2.81 4.25
CA GLU A 204 13.81 -2.64 5.71
C GLU A 204 15.07 -3.29 6.30
N ARG A 205 15.35 -4.55 5.94
CA ARG A 205 16.38 -5.36 6.62
C ARG A 205 17.79 -5.17 6.07
N PHE A 206 17.94 -5.07 4.75
CA PHE A 206 19.27 -4.96 4.13
C PHE A 206 19.69 -3.53 3.88
N ALA A 207 18.74 -2.64 3.61
CA ALA A 207 19.05 -1.23 3.40
C ALA A 207 18.89 -0.40 4.69
N PHE A 208 18.39 -0.98 5.79
CA PHE A 208 18.14 -0.28 7.06
C PHE A 208 17.16 0.90 6.91
N ALA A 209 16.26 0.81 5.93
CA ALA A 209 15.13 1.72 5.80
C ALA A 209 14.18 1.54 6.98
N LYS A 210 13.45 2.60 7.36
CA LYS A 210 12.31 2.45 8.27
C LYS A 210 11.06 2.14 7.45
N ALA A 211 10.27 1.17 7.91
CA ALA A 211 9.02 0.77 7.29
C ALA A 211 7.88 1.00 8.28
N TYR A 212 6.83 1.70 7.86
CA TYR A 212 5.67 2.00 8.69
C TYR A 212 4.39 1.44 8.05
N GLY A 213 3.59 0.75 8.85
CA GLY A 213 2.33 0.11 8.42
C GLY A 213 2.34 -1.41 8.64
N PRO A 214 1.57 -2.18 7.85
CA PRO A 214 0.75 -1.73 6.73
C PRO A 214 -0.48 -0.91 7.17
N PHE A 215 -0.79 0.10 6.36
CA PHE A 215 -2.02 0.89 6.46
C PHE A 215 -3.03 0.34 5.46
N LEU A 216 -4.25 0.05 5.92
CA LEU A 216 -5.32 -0.43 5.05
C LEU A 216 -5.98 0.74 4.33
N GLN A 217 -6.24 0.55 3.04
CA GLN A 217 -6.88 1.54 2.17
C GLN A 217 -8.13 0.95 1.50
N GLY A 218 -9.07 1.85 1.19
CA GLY A 218 -10.39 1.49 0.65
C GLY A 218 -11.51 1.41 1.70
N PHE A 219 -11.20 1.56 2.99
CA PHE A 219 -12.20 1.73 4.05
C PHE A 219 -12.58 3.20 4.26
N SER A 220 -13.80 3.42 4.74
CA SER A 220 -14.33 4.74 5.11
C SER A 220 -13.65 5.37 6.34
N LYS A 221 -12.86 4.59 7.09
CA LYS A 221 -12.11 5.03 8.26
C LYS A 221 -10.70 4.39 8.25
N PRO A 222 -9.67 5.08 8.77
CA PRO A 222 -8.30 4.57 8.81
C PRO A 222 -8.15 3.34 9.72
N ILE A 223 -7.52 2.29 9.21
CA ILE A 223 -7.15 1.07 9.97
C ILE A 223 -5.72 0.68 9.63
N SER A 224 -4.93 0.27 10.63
CA SER A 224 -3.60 -0.31 10.42
C SER A 224 -3.48 -1.69 11.06
N ASP A 225 -2.87 -2.60 10.32
CA ASP A 225 -2.53 -3.96 10.74
C ASP A 225 -1.01 -4.09 10.89
N LEU A 226 -0.46 -3.68 12.02
CA LEU A 226 0.97 -3.74 12.28
C LEU A 226 1.50 -5.17 12.25
N SER A 227 2.76 -5.33 11.84
CA SER A 227 3.44 -6.61 11.98
C SER A 227 3.65 -6.97 13.45
N ARG A 228 3.62 -8.26 13.79
CA ARG A 228 3.99 -8.75 15.14
C ARG A 228 5.43 -8.45 15.54
N GLY A 229 6.28 -8.08 14.56
CA GLY A 229 7.66 -7.64 14.79
C GLY A 229 7.81 -6.12 14.86
N CYS A 230 6.72 -5.35 14.95
CA CYS A 230 6.79 -3.89 14.92
C CYS A 230 7.51 -3.31 16.13
N SER A 231 8.26 -2.24 15.90
CA SER A 231 8.89 -1.46 16.96
C SER A 231 7.90 -0.53 17.69
N VAL A 232 8.29 -0.01 18.86
CA VAL A 232 7.53 1.04 19.56
C VAL A 232 7.39 2.28 18.68
N ASP A 233 8.46 2.66 17.98
CA ASP A 233 8.47 3.80 17.06
C ASP A 233 7.43 3.62 15.93
N GLU A 234 7.27 2.41 15.39
CA GLU A 234 6.25 2.12 14.40
C GLU A 234 4.83 2.29 14.94
N ILE A 235 4.56 1.80 16.16
CA ILE A 235 3.25 1.94 16.81
C ILE A 235 2.91 3.42 17.01
N VAL A 236 3.86 4.20 17.52
CA VAL A 236 3.68 5.64 17.76
C VAL A 236 3.47 6.37 16.44
N PHE A 237 4.28 6.10 15.43
CA PHE A 237 4.18 6.75 14.12
C PHE A 237 2.85 6.42 13.44
N ALA A 238 2.46 5.15 13.38
CA ALA A 238 1.20 4.72 12.78
C ALA A 238 0.00 5.39 13.48
N SER A 239 0.02 5.44 14.82
CA SER A 239 -1.02 6.09 15.60
C SER A 239 -1.12 7.59 15.29
N ALA A 240 0.01 8.31 15.28
CA ALA A 240 0.06 9.75 14.99
C ALA A 240 -0.42 10.05 13.56
N LEU A 241 0.03 9.25 12.59
CA LEU A 241 -0.37 9.41 11.18
C LEU A 241 -1.88 9.22 11.00
N MET A 242 -2.45 8.18 11.60
CA MET A 242 -3.87 7.86 11.43
C MET A 242 -4.80 8.82 12.17
N ILE A 243 -4.30 9.51 13.21
CA ILE A 243 -5.06 10.56 13.90
C ILE A 243 -4.98 11.89 13.14
N SER A 244 -3.94 12.13 12.36
CA SER A 244 -3.76 13.38 11.60
C SER A 244 -4.40 13.37 10.21
N SER A 245 -4.47 12.19 9.57
CA SER A 245 -5.21 11.95 8.32
C SER A 245 -6.73 11.99 8.49
#